data_AF-G7WN46-F1
#
_entry.id   AF-G7WN46-F1
#
_cell.length_a   1.000
_cell.length_b   1.000
_cell.length_c   1.000
_cell.angle_alpha   90.00
_cell.angle_beta   90.00
_cell.angle_gamma   90.00
#
_symmetry.space_group_name_H-M   'P 1'
#
loop_
_entity.id
_entity.type
_entity.pdbx_description
1 polymer ?
#
loop_
_entity_poly.entity_id
_entity_poly.type
_entity_poly.pdbx_seq_one_letter_code
_entity_poly.pdbx_strand_id
1 'polypeptide(L)'
;MMRILNSEFDLARLLPSDEELAIAFVPTNREIYRMLQACHKLKTVYIHPDTFKEFPCVGQTLLYMQKVELVVDGDVPKVLSAGGGEASKNQDATPPHPLAPVMAGR
;
A
#
# COMPACT_ATOMS: atom_id res chain seq x y z
N MET A 1 2.65 -4.67 20.34
CA MET A 1 2.13 -3.43 19.71
C MET A 1 2.22 -3.64 18.23
N MET A 2 1.09 -3.63 17.54
CA MET A 2 1.03 -3.84 16.10
C MET A 2 1.31 -2.53 15.35
N ARG A 3 2.19 -2.57 14.36
CA ARG A 3 2.49 -1.42 13.49
C ARG A 3 1.88 -1.63 12.11
N ILE A 4 1.21 -0.60 11.61
CA ILE A 4 0.59 -0.61 10.28
C ILE A 4 1.53 0.07 9.29
N LEU A 5 1.81 -0.60 8.16
CA LEU A 5 2.57 -0.09 7.03
C LEU A 5 1.60 0.20 5.89
N ASN A 6 1.43 1.49 5.57
CA ASN A 6 0.51 1.93 4.53
C ASN A 6 1.19 2.04 3.16
N SER A 7 2.52 2.14 3.15
CA SER A 7 3.34 2.18 1.94
C SER A 7 4.75 1.63 2.20
N GLU A 8 5.53 1.45 1.14
CA GLU A 8 6.94 1.06 1.20
C GLU A 8 7.80 2.07 1.97
N PHE A 9 7.39 3.33 2.06
CA PHE A 9 8.13 4.36 2.80
C PHE A 9 8.07 4.16 4.32
N ASP A 10 7.02 3.51 4.82
CA ASP A 10 6.87 3.22 6.25
C ASP A 10 7.91 2.21 6.76
N LEU A 11 8.59 1.48 5.86
CA LEU A 11 9.68 0.57 6.22
C LEU A 11 10.82 1.26 6.98
N ALA A 12 11.06 2.55 6.72
CA ALA A 12 12.08 3.33 7.42
C ALA A 12 11.76 3.55 8.92
N ARG A 13 10.51 3.31 9.32
CA ARG A 13 10.01 3.51 10.69
C ARG A 13 9.98 2.22 11.51
N LEU A 14 10.37 1.09 10.91
CA LEU A 14 10.43 -0.20 11.57
C LEU A 14 11.47 -0.19 12.70
N LEU A 15 11.11 -0.81 13.81
CA LEU A 15 11.98 -0.96 14.97
C LEU A 15 12.39 -2.43 15.13
N PRO A 16 13.61 -2.70 15.60
CA PRO A 16 14.06 -4.07 15.90
C PRO A 16 13.16 -4.83 16.88
N SER A 17 12.43 -4.10 17.73
CA SER A 17 11.50 -4.64 18.72
C SER A 17 10.08 -4.87 18.20
N ASP A 18 9.75 -4.48 16.96
CA ASP A 18 8.41 -4.71 16.42
C ASP A 18 8.18 -6.22 16.25
N GLU A 19 7.12 -6.74 16.86
CA GLU A 19 6.78 -8.17 16.82
C GLU A 19 5.62 -8.46 15.86
N GLU A 20 4.82 -7.45 15.51
CA GLU A 20 3.60 -7.59 14.72
C GLU A 20 3.49 -6.43 13.71
N LEU A 21 3.26 -6.78 12.45
CA LEU A 21 3.07 -5.81 11.36
C LEU A 21 1.75 -6.07 10.64
N ALA A 22 1.05 -5.01 10.25
CA ALA A 22 -0.04 -5.08 9.28
C ALA A 22 0.37 -4.37 7.98
N ILE A 23 0.26 -5.05 6.85
CA ILE A 23 0.69 -4.52 5.54
C ILE A 23 -0.54 -4.22 4.68
N ALA A 24 -0.73 -2.94 4.35
CA ALA A 24 -1.87 -2.45 3.59
C ALA A 24 -1.61 -2.32 2.08
N PHE A 25 -0.41 -2.67 1.60
CA PHE A 25 0.03 -2.60 0.20
C PHE A 25 0.62 -3.95 -0.24
N VAL A 26 0.76 -4.20 -1.55
CA VAL A 26 1.39 -5.44 -2.06
C VAL A 26 2.92 -5.31 -1.95
N PRO A 27 3.59 -6.04 -1.04
CA PRO A 27 5.02 -5.87 -0.86
C PRO A 27 5.81 -6.70 -1.88
N THR A 28 6.93 -6.16 -2.33
CA THR A 28 7.90 -6.90 -3.15
C THR A 28 8.77 -7.82 -2.28
N ASN A 29 9.41 -8.83 -2.88
CA ASN A 29 10.38 -9.70 -2.18
C ASN A 29 11.48 -8.88 -1.46
N ARG A 30 11.88 -7.74 -2.05
CA ARG A 30 12.89 -6.85 -1.48
C ARG A 30 12.39 -6.15 -0.22
N GLU A 31 11.14 -5.71 -0.21
CA GLU A 31 10.52 -5.07 0.95
C GLU A 31 10.34 -6.07 2.09
N ILE A 32 9.87 -7.29 1.79
CA ILE A 32 9.76 -8.38 2.77
C ILE A 32 11.12 -8.70 3.39
N TYR A 33 12.17 -8.79 2.56
CA TYR A 33 13.53 -8.99 3.07
C TYR A 33 13.98 -7.85 3.99
N ARG A 34 13.70 -6.60 3.62
CA ARG A 34 14.01 -5.42 4.46
C ARG A 34 13.23 -5.44 5.78
N MET A 35 11.96 -5.83 5.77
CA MET A 35 11.18 -5.96 6.99
C MET A 35 11.81 -6.97 7.96
N LEU A 36 12.19 -8.14 7.44
CA LEU A 36 12.82 -9.20 8.23
C LEU A 36 14.18 -8.78 8.78
N GLN A 37 14.97 -8.02 8.00
CA GLN A 37 16.23 -7.45 8.49
C GLN A 37 16.02 -6.39 9.58
N ALA A 38 15.00 -5.54 9.43
CA ALA A 38 14.73 -4.46 10.38
C ALA A 38 14.11 -4.98 11.69
N CYS A 39 13.25 -6.02 11.62
CA CYS A 39 12.45 -6.52 12.74
C CYS A 39 12.86 -7.94 13.13
N HIS A 40 13.99 -8.10 13.85
CA HIS A 40 14.49 -9.42 14.24
C HIS A 40 13.58 -10.19 15.22
N LYS A 41 12.60 -9.52 15.84
CA LYS A 41 11.59 -10.14 16.71
C LYS A 41 10.22 -10.29 16.05
N LEU A 42 10.12 -10.07 14.74
CA LEU A 42 8.87 -10.22 14.01
C LEU A 42 8.33 -11.64 14.18
N LYS A 43 7.07 -11.75 14.59
CA LYS A 43 6.36 -13.02 14.80
C LYS A 43 5.17 -13.14 13.87
N THR A 44 4.48 -12.04 13.58
CA THR A 44 3.23 -12.07 12.83
C THR A 44 3.15 -10.92 11.83
N VAL A 45 2.68 -11.24 10.62
CA VAL A 45 2.34 -10.29 9.56
C VAL A 45 0.87 -10.48 9.21
N TYR A 46 0.08 -9.42 9.36
CA TYR A 46 -1.31 -9.35 8.96
C TYR A 46 -1.43 -8.74 7.56
N ILE A 47 -2.26 -9.34 6.71
CA ILE A 47 -2.47 -8.90 5.34
C ILE A 47 -3.92 -9.07 4.90
N HIS A 48 -4.43 -8.09 4.16
CA HIS A 48 -5.77 -8.16 3.59
C HIS A 48 -5.87 -9.29 2.53
N PRO A 49 -6.99 -10.03 2.44
CA PRO A 49 -7.17 -11.12 1.47
C PRO A 49 -6.88 -10.75 0.01
N ASP A 50 -7.24 -9.54 -0.42
CA ASP A 50 -6.95 -9.09 -1.79
C ASP A 50 -5.45 -8.88 -2.03
N THR A 51 -4.75 -8.26 -1.08
CA THR A 51 -3.30 -8.06 -1.16
C THR A 51 -2.56 -9.40 -1.10
N PHE A 52 -3.08 -10.36 -0.34
CA PHE A 52 -2.52 -11.71 -0.24
C PHE A 52 -2.50 -12.45 -1.58
N LYS A 53 -3.51 -12.24 -2.45
CA LYS A 53 -3.57 -12.87 -3.80
C LYS A 53 -2.38 -12.50 -4.67
N GLU A 54 -1.85 -11.30 -4.48
CA GLU A 54 -0.71 -10.75 -5.23
C GLU A 54 0.61 -10.88 -4.47
N PHE A 55 0.58 -11.47 -3.26
CA PHE A 55 1.73 -11.55 -2.40
C PHE A 55 2.76 -12.55 -2.95
N PRO A 56 4.04 -12.15 -3.11
CA PRO A 56 5.01 -12.95 -3.84
C PRO A 56 5.35 -14.25 -3.09
N CYS A 57 5.30 -15.38 -3.80
CA CYS A 57 5.55 -16.73 -3.26
C CYS A 57 6.91 -16.86 -2.55
N VAL A 58 7.97 -16.24 -3.10
CA VAL A 58 9.30 -16.22 -2.47
C VAL A 58 9.24 -15.49 -1.12
N GLY A 59 8.52 -14.37 -1.05
CA GLY A 59 8.24 -13.65 0.19
C GLY A 59 7.53 -14.50 1.24
N GLN A 60 6.52 -15.26 0.82
CA GLN A 60 5.81 -16.20 1.73
C GLN A 60 6.77 -17.26 2.28
N THR A 61 7.63 -17.80 1.41
CA THR A 61 8.66 -18.79 1.78
C THR A 61 9.65 -18.20 2.80
N LEU A 62 10.09 -16.95 2.60
CA LEU A 62 10.99 -16.28 3.53
C LEU A 62 10.34 -16.10 4.91
N LEU A 63 9.08 -15.64 4.97
CA LEU A 63 8.34 -15.51 6.22
C LEU A 63 8.22 -16.87 6.93
N TYR A 64 7.84 -17.91 6.19
CA TYR A 64 7.74 -19.28 6.71
C TYR A 64 9.07 -19.78 7.28
N MET A 65 10.18 -19.60 6.57
CA MET A 65 11.51 -20.02 7.03
C MET A 65 11.95 -19.28 8.30
N GLN A 66 11.56 -18.01 8.44
CA GLN A 66 11.81 -17.22 9.64
C GLN A 66 10.81 -17.49 10.78
N LYS A 67 9.88 -18.43 10.59
CA LYS A 67 8.79 -18.75 11.53
C LYS A 67 7.92 -17.52 11.85
N VAL A 68 7.75 -16.64 10.86
CA VAL A 68 6.81 -15.53 10.92
C VAL A 68 5.48 -16.03 10.39
N GLU A 69 4.45 -15.92 11.22
CA GLU A 69 3.08 -16.25 10.86
C GLU A 69 2.53 -15.20 9.90
N LEU A 70 1.95 -15.66 8.78
CA LEU A 70 1.26 -14.79 7.82
C LEU A 70 -0.24 -14.99 8.00
N VAL A 71 -0.90 -14.01 8.62
CA VAL A 71 -2.33 -14.02 8.93
C VAL A 71 -3.08 -13.23 7.88
N VAL A 72 -4.06 -13.87 7.23
CA VAL A 72 -4.94 -13.20 6.29
C VAL A 72 -6.16 -12.68 7.05
N ASP A 73 -6.31 -11.36 7.11
CA ASP A 73 -7.32 -10.68 7.93
C ASP A 73 -8.03 -9.57 7.14
N GLY A 74 -9.37 -9.63 7.10
CA GLY A 74 -10.21 -8.67 6.39
C GLY A 74 -10.26 -7.28 7.02
N ASP A 75 -9.85 -7.15 8.28
CA ASP A 75 -9.82 -5.87 9.00
C ASP A 75 -8.56 -5.04 8.68
N VAL A 76 -7.58 -5.62 7.97
CA VAL A 76 -6.39 -4.89 7.51
C VAL A 76 -6.80 -3.87 6.44
N PRO A 77 -6.46 -2.58 6.61
CA PRO A 77 -6.81 -1.56 5.63
C PRO A 77 -6.31 -1.90 4.23
N LYS A 78 -7.13 -1.63 3.21
CA LYS A 78 -6.75 -1.76 1.81
C LYS A 78 -6.23 -0.42 1.30
N VAL A 79 -4.93 -0.29 1.09
CA VAL A 79 -4.39 0.78 0.25
C VAL A 79 -4.40 0.25 -1.17
N LEU A 80 -5.33 0.76 -1.98
CA LEU A 80 -5.26 0.58 -3.43
C LEU A 80 -3.99 1.29 -3.89
N SER A 81 -2.88 0.56 -4.02
CA SER A 81 -1.71 1.07 -4.73
C SER A 81 -2.18 1.50 -6.11
N ALA A 82 -2.28 2.81 -6.32
CA ALA A 82 -2.75 3.40 -7.56
C ALA A 82 -1.76 3.05 -8.68
N GLY A 83 -1.99 1.94 -9.35
CA GLY A 83 -1.23 1.46 -10.49
C GLY A 83 -2.14 1.24 -11.69
N GLY A 84 -2.39 2.31 -12.45
CA GLY A 84 -2.72 2.23 -13.88
C GLY A 84 -4.10 1.72 -14.28
N GLY A 85 -5.02 2.66 -14.53
CA GLY A 85 -6.11 2.46 -15.47
C GLY A 85 -7.48 2.19 -14.84
N GLU A 86 -8.18 3.27 -14.48
CA GLU A 86 -9.57 3.51 -14.90
C GLU A 86 -9.99 4.91 -14.44
N ALA A 87 -9.88 5.88 -15.34
CA ALA A 87 -10.60 7.14 -15.20
C ALA A 87 -12.08 6.86 -15.44
N SER A 88 -12.80 6.45 -14.40
CA SER A 88 -14.26 6.45 -14.40
C SER A 88 -14.76 7.90 -14.34
N LYS A 89 -14.97 8.46 -15.54
CA LYS A 89 -16.16 9.19 -15.99
C LYS A 89 -17.05 9.76 -14.87
N ASN A 90 -16.87 11.05 -14.55
CA ASN A 90 -17.99 11.89 -14.13
C ASN A 90 -18.31 12.87 -15.25
N GLN A 91 -19.49 12.67 -15.82
CA GLN A 91 -20.22 13.69 -16.55
C GLN A 91 -20.61 14.76 -15.52
N ASP A 92 -20.31 16.02 -15.78
CA ASP A 92 -21.20 17.08 -15.33
C ASP A 92 -21.16 18.26 -16.31
N ALA A 93 -22.31 18.92 -16.42
CA ALA A 93 -22.83 19.59 -17.59
C ALA A 93 -22.21 20.97 -17.92
N THR A 94 -22.01 21.25 -19.22
CA THR A 94 -22.07 22.61 -19.82
C THR A 94 -23.55 23.08 -19.79
N PRO A 95 -23.95 24.40 -19.80
CA PRO A 95 -23.32 25.58 -20.41
C PRO A 95 -23.63 26.93 -19.65
N PRO A 96 -23.64 28.17 -20.23
CA PRO A 96 -23.03 28.74 -21.45
C PRO A 96 -22.14 30.00 -21.19
N HIS A 97 -21.42 30.43 -22.22
CA HIS A 97 -20.74 31.75 -22.33
C HIS A 97 -21.68 32.96 -22.13
N PRO A 98 -21.12 34.15 -21.81
CA PRO A 98 -21.12 35.20 -22.84
C PRO A 98 -19.85 36.08 -22.92
N LEU A 99 -19.40 36.25 -24.17
CA LEU A 99 -18.94 37.47 -24.87
C LEU A 99 -17.90 38.41 -24.20
N ALA A 100 -16.72 38.44 -24.82
CA ALA A 100 -15.72 39.49 -24.69
C ALA A 100 -16.22 40.86 -25.19
N PRO A 101 -15.66 41.98 -24.69
CA PRO A 101 -15.52 43.18 -25.47
C PRO A 101 -14.05 43.40 -25.87
N VAL A 102 -13.87 43.57 -27.16
CA VAL A 102 -12.75 44.23 -27.83
C VAL A 102 -12.62 45.66 -27.28
N MET A 103 -11.40 46.10 -26.96
CA MET A 103 -11.06 47.51 -27.03
C MET A 103 -9.70 47.70 -27.71
N ALA A 104 -9.77 48.40 -28.85
CA ALA A 104 -8.65 48.88 -29.63
C ALA A 104 -8.21 50.26 -29.12
N GLY A 105 -6.88 50.47 -29.13
CA GLY A 105 -6.21 51.72 -29.53
C GLY A 105 -6.45 53.01 -28.74
N ARG A 106 -5.36 53.55 -28.20
CA ARG A 106 -4.82 54.87 -28.58
C ARG A 106 -3.31 54.87 -28.46
#